data_AF-A0A1X7E6J4-F1
#
_entry.id   AF-A0A1X7E6J4-F1
#
_cell.length_a   1.000
_cell.length_b   1.000
_cell.length_c   1.000
_cell.angle_alpha   90.00
_cell.angle_beta   90.00
_cell.angle_gamma   90.00
#
_symmetry.space_group_name_H-M   'P 1'
#
loop_
_entity.id
_entity.type
_entity.pdbx_description
1 polymer ?
#
loop_
_entity_poly.entity_id
_entity_poly.type
_entity_poly.pdbx_seq_one_letter_code
_entity_poly.pdbx_strand_id
1 'polypeptide(L)'
;MENWEYDELFHTIKEFYEEFLEENRGYRYAAARLANEFDNLGKVEDVIADTAIGEIVMTHEKVFVGTVEGITKRLSSFPLEEAIGELSLGEVKDLSQRIERVLKGLREVTVDYNPRAE
;
A
#
# COMPACT_ATOMS: atom_id res chain seq x y z
N MET A 1 -1.39 -13.43 -11.19
CA MET A 1 -2.51 -12.89 -10.40
C MET A 1 -3.81 -13.35 -11.03
N GLU A 2 -4.77 -13.79 -10.22
CA GLU A 2 -5.99 -14.45 -10.71
C GLU A 2 -7.07 -13.47 -11.20
N ASN A 3 -7.13 -12.27 -10.60
CA ASN A 3 -8.23 -11.31 -10.81
C ASN A 3 -7.77 -9.91 -11.22
N TRP A 4 -6.46 -9.67 -11.30
CA TRP A 4 -5.88 -8.34 -11.51
C TRP A 4 -4.69 -8.40 -12.44
N GLU A 5 -4.47 -7.34 -13.22
CA GLU A 5 -3.15 -7.03 -13.80
C GLU A 5 -2.32 -6.17 -12.84
N TYR A 6 -0.98 -6.22 -12.97
CA TYR A 6 -0.05 -5.51 -12.07
C TYR A 6 -0.33 -4.00 -12.03
N ASP A 7 -0.32 -3.36 -13.19
CA ASP A 7 -0.54 -1.92 -13.30
C ASP A 7 -1.99 -1.53 -13.00
N GLU A 8 -2.95 -2.41 -13.32
CA GLU A 8 -4.37 -2.22 -13.04
C GLU A 8 -4.59 -2.06 -11.53
N LEU A 9 -4.05 -2.96 -10.71
CA LEU A 9 -4.24 -2.89 -9.26
C LEU A 9 -3.68 -1.60 -8.66
N PHE A 10 -2.53 -1.11 -9.13
CA PHE A 10 -1.99 0.19 -8.72
C PHE A 10 -2.89 1.35 -9.14
N HIS A 11 -3.42 1.31 -10.36
CA HIS A 11 -4.32 2.35 -10.86
C HIS A 11 -5.62 2.37 -10.06
N THR A 12 -6.26 1.23 -9.87
CA THR A 12 -7.52 1.11 -9.13
C THR A 12 -7.39 1.57 -7.69
N ILE A 13 -6.31 1.22 -6.99
CA ILE A 13 -6.08 1.71 -5.62
C ILE A 13 -5.97 3.24 -5.59
N LYS A 14 -5.32 3.84 -6.58
CA LYS A 14 -5.20 5.30 -6.67
C LYS A 14 -6.56 5.96 -6.98
N GLU A 15 -7.34 5.40 -7.89
CA GLU A 15 -8.69 5.89 -8.20
C GLU A 15 -9.59 5.83 -6.96
N PHE A 16 -9.63 4.69 -6.27
CA PHE A 16 -10.38 4.54 -5.03
C PHE A 16 -9.92 5.52 -3.94
N TYR A 17 -8.62 5.78 -3.87
CA TYR A 17 -8.09 6.77 -2.94
C TYR A 17 -8.65 8.16 -3.23
N GLU A 18 -8.61 8.59 -4.50
CA GLU A 18 -9.13 9.88 -4.95
C GLU A 18 -10.64 9.98 -4.66
N GLU A 19 -11.42 8.93 -4.97
CA GLU A 19 -12.85 8.85 -4.65
C GLU A 19 -13.12 8.99 -3.14
N PHE A 20 -12.34 8.32 -2.29
CA PHE A 20 -12.50 8.45 -0.84
C PHE A 20 -12.10 9.83 -0.30
N LEU A 21 -11.23 10.57 -1.00
CA LEU A 21 -10.95 11.96 -0.65
C LEU A 21 -12.10 12.89 -1.00
N GLU A 22 -12.87 12.60 -2.04
CA GLU A 22 -14.07 13.37 -2.40
C GLU A 22 -15.16 13.29 -1.33
N GLU A 23 -15.17 12.25 -0.49
CA GLU A 23 -16.05 12.16 0.68
C GLU A 23 -15.73 13.19 1.77
N ASN A 24 -14.59 13.90 1.68
CA ASN A 24 -14.15 14.95 2.60
C ASN A 24 -14.06 14.49 4.07
N ARG A 25 -13.56 13.26 4.28
CA ARG A 25 -13.38 12.62 5.61
C ARG A 25 -11.92 12.53 6.07
N GLY A 26 -11.01 13.15 5.33
CA GLY A 26 -9.58 13.21 5.66
C GLY A 26 -8.75 12.07 5.07
N TYR A 27 -7.43 12.30 5.00
CA TYR A 27 -6.48 11.36 4.40
C TYR A 27 -6.40 10.03 5.16
N ARG A 28 -6.56 10.08 6.49
CA ARG A 28 -6.54 8.89 7.34
C ARG A 28 -7.72 7.97 7.07
N TYR A 29 -8.91 8.55 6.87
CA TYR A 29 -10.09 7.78 6.48
C TYR A 29 -9.87 7.08 5.15
N ALA A 30 -9.42 7.81 4.13
CA ALA A 30 -9.20 7.25 2.80
C ALA A 30 -8.17 6.12 2.80
N ALA A 31 -7.04 6.28 3.51
CA ALA A 31 -6.03 5.23 3.64
C ALA A 31 -6.55 3.98 4.38
N ALA A 32 -7.31 4.18 5.47
CA ALA A 32 -7.91 3.06 6.21
C ALA A 32 -8.98 2.34 5.38
N ARG A 33 -9.72 3.07 4.54
CA ARG A 33 -10.73 2.51 3.64
C ARG A 33 -10.07 1.68 2.54
N LEU A 34 -9.00 2.16 1.91
CA LEU A 34 -8.19 1.36 0.98
C LEU A 34 -7.71 0.06 1.61
N ALA A 35 -7.10 0.14 2.80
CA ALA A 35 -6.60 -1.04 3.49
C ALA A 35 -7.70 -2.04 3.85
N ASN A 36 -8.97 -1.63 3.89
CA ASN A 36 -10.10 -2.53 4.10
C ASN A 36 -10.64 -3.11 2.80
N GLU A 37 -10.70 -2.32 1.73
CA GLU A 37 -11.20 -2.76 0.42
C GLU A 37 -10.23 -3.69 -0.32
N PHE A 38 -8.93 -3.51 -0.12
CA PHE A 38 -7.87 -4.26 -0.82
C PHE A 38 -7.13 -5.26 0.10
N ASP A 39 -7.82 -5.80 1.13
CA ASP A 39 -7.28 -6.86 1.99
C ASP A 39 -7.80 -8.24 1.57
N ASN A 40 -6.95 -9.26 1.69
CA ASN A 40 -7.23 -10.66 1.33
C ASN A 40 -7.52 -10.89 -0.16
N LEU A 41 -6.80 -10.18 -1.05
CA LEU A 41 -6.89 -10.34 -2.50
C LEU A 41 -6.10 -11.55 -3.01
N GLY A 42 -5.08 -11.95 -2.26
CA GLY A 42 -4.09 -12.92 -2.68
C GLY A 42 -2.72 -12.49 -2.16
N LYS A 43 -1.75 -13.41 -2.10
CA LYS A 43 -0.48 -13.13 -1.43
C LYS A 43 0.33 -12.04 -2.16
N VAL A 44 0.37 -12.09 -3.49
CA VAL A 44 1.08 -11.11 -4.32
C VAL A 44 0.28 -9.81 -4.43
N GLU A 45 -1.04 -9.92 -4.61
CA GLU A 45 -1.97 -8.80 -4.68
C GLU A 45 -1.97 -7.97 -3.40
N ASP A 46 -1.98 -8.60 -2.22
CA ASP A 46 -1.91 -7.91 -0.93
C ASP A 46 -0.60 -7.10 -0.77
N VAL A 47 0.50 -7.61 -1.33
CA VAL A 47 1.81 -6.94 -1.29
C VAL A 47 1.83 -5.75 -2.24
N ILE A 48 1.24 -5.90 -3.43
CA ILE A 48 1.03 -4.80 -4.37
C ILE A 48 0.15 -3.72 -3.72
N ALA A 49 -0.93 -4.12 -3.06
CA ALA A 49 -1.84 -3.21 -2.39
C ALA A 49 -1.15 -2.43 -1.26
N ASP A 50 -0.44 -3.11 -0.37
CA ASP A 50 0.32 -2.45 0.71
C ASP A 50 1.46 -1.57 0.15
N THR A 51 2.04 -1.93 -0.99
CA THR A 51 3.02 -1.07 -1.68
C THR A 51 2.36 0.21 -2.20
N ALA A 52 1.21 0.10 -2.87
CA ALA A 52 0.45 1.23 -3.40
C ALA A 52 -0.02 2.18 -2.28
N ILE A 53 -0.61 1.62 -1.22
CA ILE A 53 -1.06 2.37 -0.05
C ILE A 53 0.14 3.02 0.64
N GLY A 54 1.26 2.30 0.75
CA GLY A 54 2.52 2.82 1.29
C GLY A 54 3.00 4.07 0.54
N GLU A 55 2.99 4.03 -0.80
CA GLU A 55 3.33 5.19 -1.64
C GLU A 55 2.41 6.39 -1.41
N ILE A 56 1.11 6.14 -1.23
CA ILE A 56 0.12 7.18 -0.94
C ILE A 56 0.38 7.81 0.43
N VAL A 57 0.46 7.00 1.49
CA VAL A 57 0.52 7.54 2.87
C VAL A 57 1.82 8.28 3.16
N MET A 58 2.91 7.96 2.47
CA MET A 58 4.16 8.73 2.57
C MET A 58 4.03 10.19 2.10
N THR A 59 2.98 10.53 1.36
CA THR A 59 2.69 11.92 0.96
C THR A 59 1.93 12.72 2.01
N HIS A 60 1.42 12.06 3.06
CA HIS A 60 0.62 12.70 4.11
C HIS A 60 1.54 13.42 5.11
N GLU A 61 1.02 14.47 5.77
CA GLU A 61 1.76 15.18 6.82
C GLU A 61 2.11 14.24 7.99
N LYS A 62 1.16 13.37 8.35
CA LYS A 62 1.32 12.36 9.41
C LYS A 62 0.63 11.08 9.01
N VAL A 63 1.21 9.95 9.41
CA VAL A 63 0.67 8.61 9.12
C VAL A 63 0.38 7.88 10.41
N PHE A 64 -0.79 7.26 10.51
CA PHE A 64 -1.16 6.49 11.68
C PHE A 64 -0.20 5.31 11.91
N VAL A 65 0.25 5.12 13.15
CA VAL A 65 1.25 4.10 13.53
C VAL A 65 0.85 2.70 13.08
N GLY A 66 -0.43 2.33 13.21
CA GLY A 66 -0.91 1.01 12.79
C GLY A 66 -0.79 0.78 11.29
N THR A 67 -0.93 1.82 10.47
CA THR A 67 -0.72 1.75 9.02
C THR A 67 0.76 1.54 8.70
N VAL A 68 1.65 2.29 9.36
CA VAL A 68 3.10 2.14 9.20
C VAL A 68 3.55 0.72 9.58
N GLU A 69 3.13 0.24 10.74
CA GLU A 69 3.51 -1.09 11.25
C GLU A 69 2.96 -2.23 10.38
N GLY A 70 1.70 -2.12 9.94
CA GLY A 70 1.05 -3.12 9.09
C GLY A 70 1.77 -3.29 7.76
N ILE A 71 1.91 -2.19 7.01
CA ILE A 71 2.58 -2.18 5.70
C ILE A 71 4.04 -2.62 5.85
N THR A 72 4.77 -2.06 6.82
CA THR A 72 6.18 -2.43 7.04
C THR A 72 6.32 -3.92 7.32
N LYS A 73 5.45 -4.49 8.15
CA LYS A 73 5.49 -5.92 8.50
C LYS A 73 5.26 -6.79 7.27
N ARG A 74 4.21 -6.53 6.47
CA ARG A 74 3.89 -7.34 5.29
C ARG A 74 5.01 -7.25 4.24
N LEU A 75 5.42 -6.04 3.88
CA LEU A 75 6.42 -5.82 2.84
C LEU A 75 7.82 -6.34 3.21
N SER A 76 8.26 -6.18 4.46
CA SER A 76 9.57 -6.67 4.90
C SER A 76 9.66 -8.19 5.03
N SER A 77 8.52 -8.87 5.16
CA SER A 77 8.46 -10.33 5.33
C SER A 77 8.11 -11.07 4.04
N PHE A 78 7.87 -10.34 2.94
CA PHE A 78 7.48 -10.93 1.67
C PHE A 78 8.71 -11.45 0.90
N PRO A 79 8.78 -12.75 0.61
CA PRO A 79 9.82 -13.30 -0.27
C PRO A 79 9.47 -12.99 -1.74
N LEU A 80 10.28 -12.15 -2.39
CA LEU A 80 10.04 -11.72 -3.79
C LEU A 80 9.98 -12.88 -4.79
N GLU A 81 10.59 -14.03 -4.48
CA GLU A 81 10.51 -15.23 -5.30
C GLU A 81 9.09 -15.76 -5.43
N GLU A 82 8.22 -15.49 -4.45
CA GLU A 82 6.80 -15.89 -4.52
C GLU A 82 5.98 -15.06 -5.52
N ALA A 83 6.48 -13.90 -5.96
CA ALA A 83 5.87 -13.15 -7.06
C ALA A 83 6.23 -13.74 -8.43
N ILE A 84 7.25 -14.60 -8.53
CA ILE A 84 7.68 -15.20 -9.79
C ILE A 84 6.64 -16.23 -10.24
N GLY A 85 6.14 -16.06 -11.46
CA GLY A 85 5.10 -16.91 -12.03
C GLY A 85 3.70 -16.29 -11.95
N GLU A 86 3.50 -15.37 -11.02
CA GLU A 86 2.32 -14.50 -10.99
C GLU A 86 2.54 -13.17 -11.71
N LEU A 87 3.77 -12.67 -11.67
CA LEU A 87 4.23 -11.45 -12.33
C LEU A 87 5.35 -11.78 -13.33
N SER A 88 5.50 -10.93 -14.34
CA SER A 88 6.67 -10.93 -15.22
C SER A 88 7.93 -10.48 -14.47
N LEU A 89 9.11 -10.84 -14.99
CA LEU A 89 10.38 -10.41 -14.39
C LEU A 89 10.54 -8.88 -14.33
N GLY A 90 9.91 -8.16 -15.27
CA GLY A 90 9.90 -6.70 -15.26
C GLY A 90 9.10 -6.14 -14.08
N GLU A 91 7.88 -6.66 -13.87
CA GLU A 91 6.99 -6.27 -12.78
C GLU A 91 7.53 -6.68 -11.41
N VAL A 92 8.15 -7.87 -11.29
CA VAL A 92 8.84 -8.27 -10.04
C VAL A 92 9.95 -7.28 -9.69
N LYS A 93 10.74 -6.85 -10.69
CA LYS A 93 11.81 -5.88 -10.49
C LYS A 93 11.26 -4.51 -10.09
N ASP A 94 10.19 -4.06 -10.75
CA ASP A 94 9.54 -2.80 -10.40
C ASP A 94 8.96 -2.83 -8.97
N LEU A 95 8.21 -3.89 -8.64
CA LEU A 95 7.64 -4.11 -7.31
C LEU A 95 8.72 -4.11 -6.23
N SER A 96 9.85 -4.80 -6.46
CA SER A 96 10.98 -4.79 -5.54
C SER A 96 11.51 -3.37 -5.27
N GLN A 97 11.69 -2.56 -6.32
CA GLN A 97 12.17 -1.18 -6.17
C GLN A 97 11.17 -0.29 -5.41
N ARG A 98 9.87 -0.51 -5.63
CA ARG A 98 8.81 0.23 -4.95
C ARG A 98 8.68 -0.17 -3.49
N ILE A 99 8.75 -1.47 -3.19
CA ILE A 99 8.81 -1.99 -1.80
C ILE A 99 9.99 -1.37 -1.06
N GLU A 100 11.19 -1.35 -1.64
CA GLU A 100 12.37 -0.73 -1.00
C GLU A 100 12.15 0.76 -0.72
N ARG A 101 11.55 1.48 -1.68
CA ARG A 101 11.22 2.90 -1.53
C ARG A 101 10.21 3.13 -0.40
N VAL A 102 9.13 2.35 -0.37
CA VAL A 102 8.10 2.41 0.67
C VAL A 102 8.70 2.12 2.04
N LEU A 103 9.44 1.02 2.18
CA LEU A 103 10.09 0.64 3.45
C LEU A 103 11.08 1.70 3.94
N LYS A 104 11.78 2.39 3.02
CA LYS A 104 12.67 3.49 3.39
C LYS A 104 11.86 4.72 3.82
N GLY A 105 10.89 5.16 3.02
CA GLY A 105 10.14 6.38 3.30
C GLY A 105 9.26 6.26 4.54
N LEU A 106 8.68 5.09 4.82
CA LEU A 106 7.93 4.83 6.06
C LEU A 106 8.78 4.91 7.34
N ARG A 107 10.11 4.84 7.25
CA ARG A 107 11.00 5.10 8.41
C ARG A 107 11.19 6.59 8.69
N GLU A 108 10.88 7.44 7.71
CA GLU A 108 11.13 8.88 7.73
C GLU A 108 9.84 9.71 7.92
N VAL A 109 8.65 9.08 7.82
CA VAL A 109 7.36 9.78 8.02
C VAL A 109 7.18 10.24 9.46
N THR A 110 6.39 11.31 9.63
CA THR A 110 5.91 11.69 10.97
C THR A 110 4.78 10.75 11.36
N VAL A 111 4.95 10.04 12.49
CA VAL A 111 3.97 9.05 12.96
C VAL A 111 2.93 9.72 13.86
N ASP A 112 1.65 9.38 13.63
CA ASP A 112 0.54 9.71 14.51
C ASP A 112 0.12 8.48 15.35
N TYR A 113 0.06 8.68 16.66
CA TYR A 113 -0.34 7.66 17.63
C TYR A 113 -1.81 7.79 18.05
N ASN A 114 -2.49 8.87 17.67
CA ASN A 114 -3.87 9.11 18.07
C ASN A 114 -4.83 8.25 17.22
N PRO A 115 -5.51 7.25 17.80
CA PRO A 115 -6.45 6.43 17.05
C PRO A 115 -7.69 7.21 16.59
N ARG A 116 -7.89 8.46 17.05
CA ARG A 116 -9.05 9.33 16.75
C ARG A 116 -8.72 10.60 15.97
N ALA A 117 -7.50 10.76 15.44
CA ALA A 117 -7.16 11.88 14.56
C ALA A 117 -7.81 11.75 13.17
N GLU A 118 -7.87 12.86 12.42
CA GLU A 118 -8.47 12.99 11.09
C GLU A 118 -7.43 13.34 10.02
#